data_AF-A0A7J0G9M7-F1
#
_entry.id   AF-A0A7J0G9M7-F1
#
_cell.length_a   1.000
_cell.length_b   1.000
_cell.length_c   1.000
_cell.angle_alpha   90.00
_cell.angle_beta   90.00
_cell.angle_gamma   90.00
#
_symmetry.space_group_name_H-M   'P 1'
#
loop_
_entity.id
_entity.type
_entity.pdbx_description
1 polymer ?
#
loop_
_entity_poly.entity_id
_entity_poly.type
_entity_poly.pdbx_seq_one_letter_code
_entity_poly.pdbx_strand_id
1 'polypeptide(L)'
;MEGGFDNNEPEYEETHSIVVLPDYVTLPFPSVELPEKVRLAVDAILMAEGAERKEQVASWTADNKQISAYAMNLQQLDNGIMVPPSGWKCAKCDKTENLWLNLTDGMTLCGRRNWDGSGGNNHAIDHFKETGYPLAVKLGTITADLDAAGNATVLLPIPK
;
A
#
# COMPACT_ATOMS: atom_id res chain seq x y z
N MET A 1 -15.80 1.35 -11.92
CA MET A 1 -14.85 2.26 -11.26
C MET A 1 -13.75 1.38 -10.70
N GLU A 2 -12.61 1.37 -11.42
CA GLU A 2 -11.40 0.62 -11.09
C GLU A 2 -10.78 1.13 -9.78
N GLY A 3 -10.26 0.22 -8.98
CA GLY A 3 -9.68 0.51 -7.68
C GLY A 3 -9.06 -0.75 -7.12
N GLY A 4 -7.97 -1.20 -7.76
CA GLY A 4 -7.08 -2.22 -7.24
C GLY A 4 -5.82 -1.53 -6.73
N PHE A 5 -5.44 -1.80 -5.48
CA PHE A 5 -4.09 -1.47 -5.03
C PHE A 5 -3.14 -2.45 -5.70
N ASP A 6 -2.58 -2.04 -6.84
CA ASP A 6 -1.44 -2.73 -7.44
C ASP A 6 -0.26 -2.54 -6.50
N ASN A 7 0.08 -3.60 -5.77
CA ASN A 7 1.28 -3.65 -4.92
C ASN A 7 2.51 -4.09 -5.73
N ASN A 8 2.41 -4.21 -7.06
CA ASN A 8 3.57 -4.41 -7.91
C ASN A 8 4.24 -3.05 -8.12
N GLU A 9 4.98 -2.59 -7.12
CA GLU A 9 6.05 -1.62 -7.40
C GLU A 9 7.01 -2.32 -8.37
N PRO A 10 7.19 -1.82 -9.61
CA PRO A 10 8.15 -2.42 -10.52
C PRO A 10 9.53 -2.37 -9.83
N GLU A 11 10.19 -3.52 -9.76
CA GLU A 11 11.56 -3.58 -9.27
C GLU A 11 12.44 -2.89 -10.32
N TYR A 12 12.89 -1.67 -10.01
CA TYR A 12 13.79 -0.91 -10.85
C TYR A 12 15.17 -0.88 -10.19
N GLU A 13 16.22 -1.09 -11.00
CA GLU A 13 17.58 -0.85 -10.58
C GLU A 13 17.99 0.56 -10.99
N GLU A 14 18.19 1.44 -10.02
CA GLU A 14 18.70 2.80 -10.25
C GLU A 14 20.24 2.81 -10.22
N THR A 15 20.85 3.27 -11.31
CA THR A 15 22.31 3.49 -11.39
C THR A 15 22.61 4.97 -11.57
N HIS A 16 23.43 5.53 -10.69
CA HIS A 16 23.77 6.96 -10.68
C HIS A 16 25.19 7.21 -11.18
N SER A 17 25.36 8.29 -11.95
CA SER A 17 26.69 8.73 -12.39
C SER A 17 26.75 10.26 -12.50
N ILE A 18 27.94 10.82 -12.30
CA ILE A 18 28.21 12.25 -12.42
C ILE A 18 28.85 12.49 -13.78
N VAL A 19 28.24 13.34 -14.61
CA VAL A 19 28.76 13.67 -15.95
C VAL A 19 29.29 15.10 -15.96
N VAL A 20 30.56 15.27 -16.29
CA VAL A 20 31.22 16.59 -16.37
C VAL A 20 31.28 17.03 -17.83
N LEU A 21 30.63 18.16 -18.12
CA LEU A 21 30.61 18.81 -19.44
C LEU A 21 31.76 19.82 -19.60
N PRO A 22 32.21 20.12 -20.84
CA PRO A 22 31.67 19.64 -22.12
C PRO A 22 32.21 18.27 -22.56
N ASP A 23 33.22 17.75 -21.88
CA ASP A 23 33.97 16.56 -22.31
C ASP A 23 33.23 15.23 -22.02
N TYR A 24 32.03 15.29 -21.42
CA TYR A 24 31.21 14.13 -21.04
C TYR A 24 31.96 13.09 -20.21
N VAL A 25 32.81 13.54 -19.28
CA VAL A 25 33.51 12.62 -18.38
C VAL A 25 32.52 12.07 -17.37
N THR A 26 32.30 10.75 -17.40
CA THR A 26 31.36 10.05 -16.51
C THR A 26 32.09 9.40 -15.34
N LEU A 27 31.67 9.74 -14.12
CA LEU A 27 32.18 9.17 -12.87
C LEU A 27 31.06 8.35 -12.20
N PRO A 28 31.31 7.07 -11.87
CA PRO A 28 30.31 6.23 -11.22
C PRO A 28 30.03 6.70 -9.80
N PHE A 29 28.78 6.58 -9.36
CA PHE A 29 28.35 6.86 -8.00
C PHE A 29 27.56 5.66 -7.42
N PRO A 30 27.83 5.23 -6.18
CA PRO A 30 28.76 5.80 -5.21
C PRO A 30 30.23 5.46 -5.50
N SER A 31 31.14 6.40 -5.25
CA SER A 31 32.60 6.18 -5.32
C SER A 31 33.33 6.92 -4.20
N VAL A 32 34.27 6.23 -3.54
CA VAL A 32 35.12 6.79 -2.47
C VAL A 32 36.22 7.71 -2.97
N GLU A 33 36.47 7.70 -4.29
CA GLU A 33 37.49 8.55 -4.92
C GLU A 33 36.98 9.97 -5.19
N LEU A 34 35.66 10.19 -5.04
CA LEU A 34 35.06 11.51 -5.18
C LEU A 34 35.32 12.39 -3.95
N PRO A 35 35.56 13.70 -4.13
CA PRO A 35 35.68 14.62 -3.01
C PRO A 35 34.43 14.62 -2.12
N GLU A 36 34.64 14.73 -0.81
CA GLU A 36 33.57 14.67 0.20
C GLU A 36 32.41 15.64 -0.10
N LYS A 37 32.73 16.87 -0.51
CA LYS A 37 31.73 17.88 -0.86
C LYS A 37 30.81 17.45 -2.02
N VAL A 38 31.37 16.75 -3.01
CA VAL A 38 30.61 16.26 -4.16
C VAL A 38 29.69 15.13 -3.73
N ARG A 39 30.21 14.20 -2.92
CA ARG A 39 29.41 13.10 -2.37
C ARG A 39 28.23 13.61 -1.54
N LEU A 40 28.48 14.57 -0.63
CA LEU A 40 27.41 15.17 0.18
C LEU A 40 26.35 15.89 -0.67
N ALA A 41 26.76 16.56 -1.75
CA ALA A 41 25.82 17.21 -2.65
C ALA A 41 24.95 16.19 -3.41
N VAL A 42 25.55 15.10 -3.90
CA VAL A 42 24.82 14.02 -4.57
C VAL A 42 23.86 13.32 -3.60
N ASP A 43 24.32 12.99 -2.38
CA ASP A 43 23.46 12.40 -1.35
C ASP A 43 22.26 13.29 -1.03
N ALA A 44 22.46 14.61 -0.91
CA ALA A 44 21.38 15.56 -0.67
C ALA A 44 20.36 15.61 -1.81
N ILE A 45 20.82 15.52 -3.08
CA ILE A 45 19.94 15.48 -4.26
C ILE A 45 19.13 14.18 -4.28
N LEU A 46 19.78 13.03 -4.08
CA LEU A 46 19.10 11.73 -4.06
C LEU A 46 18.06 11.63 -2.93
N MET A 47 18.38 12.21 -1.77
CA MET A 47 17.43 12.30 -0.65
C MET A 47 16.24 13.22 -0.98
N ALA A 48 16.46 14.30 -1.73
CA ALA A 48 15.40 15.23 -2.14
C ALA A 48 14.46 14.60 -3.18
N GLU A 49 14.98 13.91 -4.20
CA GLU A 49 14.17 13.16 -5.16
C GLU A 49 13.34 12.05 -4.48
N GLY A 50 13.92 11.39 -3.48
CA GLY A 50 13.20 10.41 -2.65
C GLY A 50 12.05 11.02 -1.85
N ALA A 51 12.16 12.29 -1.44
CA ALA A 51 11.09 13.00 -0.74
C ALA A 51 9.97 13.44 -1.69
N GLU A 52 10.34 14.01 -2.85
CA GLU A 52 9.37 14.42 -3.87
C GLU A 52 8.60 13.22 -4.44
N ARG A 53 9.25 12.08 -4.66
CA ARG A 53 8.59 10.83 -5.10
C ARG A 53 7.60 10.30 -4.07
N LYS A 54 7.94 10.35 -2.77
CA LYS A 54 7.02 10.00 -1.69
C LYS A 54 5.82 10.95 -1.65
N GLU A 55 6.06 12.24 -1.87
CA GLU A 55 5.02 13.26 -1.90
C GLU A 55 4.11 13.14 -3.14
N GLN A 56 4.65 12.79 -4.31
CA GLN A 56 3.87 12.52 -5.52
C GLN A 56 3.00 11.25 -5.39
N VAL A 57 3.51 10.18 -4.76
CA VAL A 57 2.72 8.97 -4.46
C VAL A 57 1.64 9.28 -3.40
N ALA A 58 1.95 10.13 -2.42
CA ALA A 58 0.99 10.59 -1.42
C ALA A 58 -0.08 11.52 -2.00
N SER A 59 0.27 12.44 -2.91
CA SER A 59 -0.68 13.38 -3.51
C SER A 59 -1.72 12.69 -4.38
N TRP A 60 -1.34 11.60 -5.07
CA TRP A 60 -2.29 10.82 -5.87
C TRP A 60 -3.29 10.00 -5.02
N THR A 61 -2.99 9.74 -3.75
CA THR A 61 -3.85 8.96 -2.83
C THR A 61 -4.63 9.81 -1.82
N ALA A 62 -4.24 11.06 -1.60
CA ALA A 62 -4.80 11.94 -0.57
C ALA A 62 -6.12 12.63 -0.97
N ASP A 63 -6.33 12.92 -2.26
CA ASP A 63 -7.36 13.90 -2.66
C ASP A 63 -8.83 13.44 -2.55
N ASN A 64 -9.15 12.20 -2.18
CA ASN A 64 -10.55 11.73 -2.13
C ASN A 64 -10.88 10.74 -0.99
N LYS A 65 -10.21 10.81 0.15
CA LYS A 65 -10.59 9.95 1.30
C LYS A 65 -11.73 10.58 2.08
N GLN A 66 -12.94 10.17 1.74
CA GLN A 66 -14.14 10.54 2.49
C GLN A 66 -14.33 9.60 3.68
N ILE A 67 -14.69 10.16 4.84
CA ILE A 67 -15.14 9.37 5.98
C ILE A 67 -16.45 8.68 5.60
N SER A 68 -16.51 7.38 5.83
CA SER A 68 -17.67 6.55 5.56
C SER A 68 -18.78 6.83 6.54
N ALA A 69 -20.00 6.73 6.03
CA ALA A 69 -21.21 6.74 6.84
C ALA A 69 -21.22 5.66 7.94
N TYR A 70 -20.48 4.56 7.77
CA TYR A 70 -20.45 3.46 8.73
C TYR A 70 -19.36 3.61 9.81
N ALA A 71 -18.40 4.52 9.66
CA ALA A 71 -17.21 4.58 10.51
C ALA A 71 -17.54 4.80 11.99
N MET A 72 -18.53 5.65 12.29
CA MET A 72 -18.88 6.01 13.67
C MET A 72 -19.80 5.00 14.36
N ASN A 73 -20.53 4.18 13.58
CA ASN A 73 -21.59 3.31 14.09
C ASN A 73 -21.35 1.84 13.70
N LEU A 74 -20.11 1.47 13.35
CA LEU A 74 -19.79 0.11 12.96
C LEU A 74 -19.94 -0.81 14.18
N GLN A 75 -20.86 -1.76 14.10
CA GLN A 75 -20.96 -2.82 15.09
C GLN A 75 -19.80 -3.80 14.91
N GLN A 76 -19.10 -4.09 16.00
CA GLN A 76 -18.11 -5.17 16.07
C GLN A 76 -18.68 -6.30 16.93
N LEU A 77 -18.61 -7.53 16.43
CA LEU A 77 -19.16 -8.72 17.07
C LEU A 77 -18.15 -9.31 18.05
N ASP A 78 -18.62 -9.70 19.23
CA ASP A 78 -17.85 -10.50 20.17
C ASP A 78 -18.03 -11.98 19.83
N ASN A 79 -17.20 -12.47 18.91
CA ASN A 79 -17.23 -13.85 18.41
C ASN A 79 -15.97 -14.66 18.80
N GLY A 80 -15.12 -14.11 19.67
CA GLY A 80 -13.90 -14.76 20.14
C GLY A 80 -12.76 -14.87 19.11
N ILE A 81 -12.86 -14.20 17.95
CA ILE A 81 -11.78 -14.21 16.95
C ILE A 81 -10.66 -13.25 17.38
N MET A 82 -9.46 -13.80 17.58
CA MET A 82 -8.23 -13.03 17.77
C MET A 82 -7.41 -13.03 16.48
N VAL A 83 -7.21 -11.84 15.91
CA VAL A 83 -6.42 -11.66 14.69
C VAL A 83 -4.94 -11.63 15.06
N PRO A 84 -4.10 -12.55 14.53
CA PRO A 84 -2.67 -12.52 14.81
C PRO A 84 -2.00 -11.30 14.16
N PRO A 85 -0.80 -10.88 14.61
CA PRO A 85 -0.09 -9.74 14.02
C PRO A 85 0.57 -10.06 12.67
N SER A 86 0.64 -11.33 12.27
CA SER A 86 1.24 -11.79 11.01
C SER A 86 0.77 -13.19 10.65
N GLY A 87 1.16 -13.69 9.47
CA GLY A 87 0.89 -15.07 9.06
C GLY A 87 -0.56 -15.31 8.64
N TRP A 88 -1.23 -14.27 8.15
CA TRP A 88 -2.63 -14.33 7.75
C TRP A 88 -2.84 -15.21 6.52
N LYS A 89 -4.01 -15.83 6.48
CA LYS A 89 -4.48 -16.65 5.37
C LYS A 89 -5.97 -16.39 5.16
N CYS A 90 -6.42 -16.45 3.91
CA CYS A 90 -7.84 -16.38 3.62
C CYS A 90 -8.60 -17.53 4.30
N ALA A 91 -9.72 -17.23 4.96
CA ALA A 91 -10.56 -18.24 5.60
C ALA A 91 -11.24 -19.22 4.62
N LYS A 92 -11.35 -18.86 3.33
CA LYS A 92 -12.03 -19.64 2.30
C LYS A 92 -11.09 -20.24 1.23
N CYS A 93 -9.77 -19.94 1.23
CA CYS A 93 -8.80 -20.52 0.28
C CYS A 93 -7.34 -20.41 0.76
N ASP A 94 -6.39 -20.81 -0.09
CA ASP A 94 -4.96 -20.86 0.26
C ASP A 94 -4.17 -19.57 0.04
N LYS A 95 -4.82 -18.45 -0.30
CA LYS A 95 -4.13 -17.17 -0.50
C LYS A 95 -3.66 -16.58 0.84
N THR A 96 -2.41 -16.13 0.84
CA THR A 96 -1.74 -15.43 1.96
C THR A 96 -1.51 -13.94 1.68
N GLU A 97 -1.85 -13.47 0.48
CA GLU A 97 -1.66 -12.11 0.01
C GLU A 97 -2.97 -11.48 -0.45
N ASN A 98 -3.00 -10.15 -0.58
CA ASN A 98 -4.20 -9.37 -0.88
C ASN A 98 -5.36 -9.76 0.03
N LEU A 99 -5.10 -9.74 1.34
CA LEU A 99 -6.05 -10.12 2.37
C LEU A 99 -6.71 -8.88 2.97
N TRP A 100 -8.00 -9.01 3.25
CA TRP A 100 -8.87 -8.00 3.80
C TRP A 100 -9.49 -8.54 5.08
N LEU A 101 -9.29 -7.80 6.17
CA LEU A 101 -9.88 -8.09 7.47
C LEU A 101 -11.20 -7.32 7.59
N ASN A 102 -12.31 -8.03 7.74
CA ASN A 102 -13.60 -7.40 8.01
C ASN A 102 -13.62 -6.85 9.45
N LEU A 103 -14.01 -5.59 9.62
CA LEU A 103 -13.97 -4.91 10.90
C LEU A 103 -15.14 -5.25 11.83
N THR A 104 -16.21 -5.86 11.29
CA THR A 104 -17.39 -6.27 12.08
C THR A 104 -17.19 -7.63 12.72
N ASP A 105 -16.70 -8.63 12.00
CA ASP A 105 -16.60 -10.01 12.51
C ASP A 105 -15.16 -10.54 12.60
N GLY A 106 -14.16 -9.76 12.19
CA GLY A 106 -12.75 -10.18 12.23
C GLY A 106 -12.38 -11.23 11.19
N MET A 107 -13.23 -11.52 10.20
CA MET A 107 -12.92 -12.52 9.18
C MET A 107 -11.85 -12.02 8.20
N THR A 108 -10.84 -12.84 7.93
CA THR A 108 -9.77 -12.53 6.97
C THR A 108 -10.02 -13.21 5.63
N LEU A 109 -10.16 -12.42 4.56
CA LEU A 109 -10.62 -12.90 3.26
C LEU A 109 -9.79 -12.30 2.12
N CYS A 110 -9.54 -13.07 1.05
CA CYS A 110 -8.81 -12.55 -0.10
C CYS A 110 -9.67 -11.55 -0.91
N GLY A 111 -8.98 -10.59 -1.53
CA GLY A 111 -9.58 -9.53 -2.33
C GLY A 111 -10.22 -10.00 -3.64
N ARG A 112 -10.51 -9.03 -4.50
CA ARG A 112 -11.17 -9.27 -5.79
C ARG A 112 -10.26 -9.97 -6.78
N ARG A 113 -10.87 -10.76 -7.68
CA ARG A 113 -10.21 -11.29 -8.86
C ARG A 113 -10.10 -10.20 -9.92
N ASN A 114 -8.91 -10.05 -10.49
CA ASN A 114 -8.65 -9.13 -11.60
C ASN A 114 -9.07 -9.77 -12.94
N TRP A 115 -9.21 -8.96 -13.98
CA TRP A 115 -9.66 -9.42 -15.31
C TRP A 115 -8.65 -10.34 -16.00
N ASP A 116 -7.37 -10.16 -15.69
CA ASP A 116 -6.22 -10.95 -16.17
C ASP A 116 -6.07 -12.29 -15.43
N GLY A 117 -6.94 -12.58 -14.46
CA GLY A 117 -6.90 -13.76 -13.61
C GLY A 117 -6.01 -13.63 -12.38
N SER A 118 -5.30 -12.51 -12.20
CA SER A 118 -4.49 -12.23 -11.01
C SER A 118 -5.34 -11.71 -9.83
N GLY A 119 -4.69 -11.41 -8.71
CA GLY A 119 -5.37 -10.88 -7.51
C GLY A 119 -5.94 -11.97 -6.60
N GLY A 120 -7.16 -11.76 -6.09
CA GLY A 120 -7.85 -12.64 -5.15
C GLY A 120 -8.93 -13.54 -5.78
N ASN A 121 -9.77 -14.12 -4.93
CA ASN A 121 -10.86 -15.03 -5.32
C ASN A 121 -12.25 -14.47 -4.93
N ASN A 122 -12.39 -13.16 -4.75
CA ASN A 122 -13.65 -12.48 -4.40
C ASN A 122 -14.22 -12.82 -3.01
N HIS A 123 -13.54 -13.58 -2.16
CA HIS A 123 -14.08 -13.97 -0.86
C HIS A 123 -14.48 -12.80 0.04
N ALA A 124 -13.74 -11.69 0.02
CA ALA A 124 -14.10 -10.50 0.80
C ALA A 124 -15.42 -9.85 0.32
N ILE A 125 -15.63 -9.76 -1.01
CA ILE A 125 -16.87 -9.19 -1.55
C ILE A 125 -18.05 -10.14 -1.40
N ASP A 126 -17.82 -11.45 -1.54
CA ASP A 126 -18.88 -12.45 -1.37
C ASP A 126 -19.35 -12.50 0.08
N HIS A 127 -18.42 -12.40 1.03
CA HIS A 127 -18.76 -12.27 2.44
C HIS A 127 -19.56 -10.99 2.74
N PHE A 128 -19.24 -9.85 2.13
CA PHE A 128 -20.08 -8.65 2.26
C PHE A 128 -21.48 -8.89 1.70
N LYS A 129 -21.63 -9.55 0.55
CA LYS A 129 -22.95 -9.86 -0.03
C LYS A 129 -23.77 -10.79 0.89
N GLU A 130 -23.10 -11.71 1.59
CA GLU A 130 -23.72 -12.64 2.54
C GLU A 130 -24.14 -11.96 3.84
N THR A 131 -23.34 -11.02 4.37
CA THR A 131 -23.49 -10.49 5.75
C THR A 131 -23.96 -9.04 5.82
N GLY A 132 -23.68 -8.24 4.79
CA GLY A 132 -23.85 -6.80 4.78
C GLY A 132 -22.77 -6.03 5.57
N TYR A 133 -21.70 -6.68 6.05
CA TYR A 133 -20.68 -6.04 6.87
C TYR A 133 -19.78 -5.09 6.06
N PRO A 134 -19.93 -3.75 6.22
CA PRO A 134 -19.59 -2.82 5.15
C PRO A 134 -18.11 -2.45 5.09
N LEU A 135 -17.35 -2.67 6.17
CA LEU A 135 -15.98 -2.16 6.30
C LEU A 135 -14.96 -3.29 6.44
N ALA A 136 -13.89 -3.18 5.68
CA ALA A 136 -12.71 -4.03 5.78
C ALA A 136 -11.42 -3.23 5.60
N VAL A 137 -10.33 -3.70 6.18
CA VAL A 137 -8.99 -3.11 6.07
C VAL A 137 -8.04 -4.09 5.38
N LYS A 138 -7.16 -3.59 4.50
CA LYS A 138 -6.13 -4.42 3.85
C LYS A 138 -5.06 -4.78 4.88
N LEU A 139 -4.78 -6.06 5.03
CA LEU A 139 -3.71 -6.54 5.91
C LEU A 139 -2.35 -6.23 5.28
N GLY A 140 -1.38 -5.85 6.13
CA GLY A 140 -0.06 -5.37 5.71
C GLY A 140 0.04 -3.85 5.50
N THR A 141 -1.08 -3.11 5.57
CA THR A 141 -1.08 -1.64 5.47
C THR A 141 -1.39 -0.93 6.79
N ILE A 142 -1.46 -1.67 7.91
CA ILE A 142 -1.73 -1.12 9.24
C ILE A 142 -0.42 -0.59 9.81
N THR A 143 -0.38 0.71 10.13
CA THR A 143 0.78 1.40 10.68
C THR A 143 0.36 2.32 11.83
N ALA A 144 1.29 2.61 12.75
CA ALA A 144 1.08 3.53 13.87
C ALA A 144 1.24 5.00 13.48
N ASP A 145 1.83 5.27 12.31
CA ASP A 145 1.99 6.61 11.76
C ASP A 145 0.64 7.13 11.27
N LEU A 146 0.15 8.22 11.84
CA LEU A 146 -1.17 8.79 11.52
C LEU A 146 -1.19 9.46 10.14
N ASP A 147 -0.07 10.04 9.70
CA ASP A 147 0.05 10.64 8.37
C ASP A 147 0.09 9.54 7.31
N ALA A 148 0.76 8.41 7.59
CA ALA A 148 0.72 7.22 6.75
C ALA A 148 -0.58 6.39 6.90
N ALA A 149 -1.28 6.45 8.04
CA ALA A 149 -2.57 5.81 8.25
C ALA A 149 -3.70 6.52 7.51
N GLY A 150 -3.53 7.81 7.21
CA GLY A 150 -4.29 8.49 6.15
C GLY A 150 -4.24 7.70 4.84
N ASN A 151 -3.15 6.97 4.56
CA ASN A 151 -2.97 6.12 3.38
C ASN A 151 -3.55 4.70 3.57
N ALA A 152 -3.75 4.25 4.81
CA ALA A 152 -4.48 3.03 5.16
C ALA A 152 -5.98 3.26 4.89
N THR A 153 -6.36 3.05 3.64
CA THR A 153 -7.72 3.23 3.13
C THR A 153 -8.68 2.30 3.84
N VAL A 154 -9.23 2.78 4.95
CA VAL A 154 -10.57 2.39 5.34
C VAL A 154 -11.48 3.10 4.33
N LEU A 155 -12.54 2.40 3.90
CA LEU A 155 -13.76 2.97 3.31
C LEU A 155 -13.84 3.02 1.78
N LEU A 156 -13.78 1.87 1.12
CA LEU A 156 -14.60 1.71 -0.08
C LEU A 156 -16.00 1.27 0.37
N PRO A 157 -17.06 2.09 0.23
CA PRO A 157 -18.41 1.54 0.22
C PRO A 157 -18.43 0.54 -0.92
N ILE A 158 -18.80 -0.71 -0.64
CA ILE A 158 -18.97 -1.71 -1.69
C ILE A 158 -20.17 -1.21 -2.51
N PRO A 159 -19.96 -0.71 -3.74
CA PRO A 159 -21.07 -0.18 -4.51
C PRO A 159 -21.98 -1.34 -4.92
N LYS A 160 -23.28 -1.05 -4.98
CA LYS A 160 -24.33 -1.95 -5.47
C LYS A 160 -23.98 -2.55 -6.82
#